data_AF-A0A4Q3US65-F1
#
_entry.id   AF-A0A4Q3US65-F1
#
_cell.length_a   1.000
_cell.length_b   1.000
_cell.length_c   1.000
_cell.angle_alpha   90.00
_cell.angle_beta   90.00
_cell.angle_gamma   90.00
#
_symmetry.space_group_name_H-M   'P 1'
#
loop_
_entity.id
_entity.type
_entity.pdbx_description
1 polymer ?
#
loop_
_entity_poly.entity_id
_entity_poly.type
_entity_poly.pdbx_seq_one_letter_code
_entity_poly.pdbx_strand_id
1 'polypeptide(L)'
;EVNGALWTLKIEVMFYLVLPILLWLLRLGGRYDWIGCLLLYVGAEVWRAWFNHIGQFEIARQLPGQMSFFLTGMMLHAANLSGVRLNIAGAAGAALFAASLAWPQVEFARAIGLGVLSVWLATGIVRLPDAARFGDLSYGIYIVHAPIIQTCIALGLFAASAWMGIGVAITASVLGALFLWNLIEKPFLRRDSAYRLKHA
;
A
#
# COMPACT_ATOMS: atom_id res chain seq x y z
N GLU A 1 7.59 -12.05 16.83
CA GLU A 1 7.92 -10.65 16.48
C GLU A 1 6.97 -9.70 17.20
N VAL A 2 7.46 -8.53 17.62
CA VAL A 2 6.64 -7.52 18.34
C VAL A 2 5.79 -6.70 17.38
N ASN A 3 6.30 -6.41 16.17
CA ASN A 3 5.54 -5.75 15.13
C ASN A 3 5.98 -6.24 13.73
N GLY A 4 5.27 -7.24 13.22
CA GLY A 4 5.51 -7.81 11.89
C GLY A 4 5.05 -6.93 10.74
N ALA A 5 4.51 -5.73 10.99
CA ALA A 5 4.11 -4.78 9.93
C ALA A 5 5.22 -3.79 9.57
N LEU A 6 6.21 -3.57 10.45
CA LEU A 6 7.27 -2.56 10.28
C LEU A 6 8.16 -2.75 9.04
N TRP A 7 8.16 -3.95 8.45
CA TRP A 7 8.92 -4.20 7.22
C TRP A 7 8.49 -3.29 6.07
N THR A 8 7.21 -2.87 6.00
CA THR A 8 6.72 -1.98 4.94
C THR A 8 7.23 -0.56 5.09
N LEU A 9 7.42 -0.07 6.32
CA LEU A 9 7.96 1.27 6.59
C LEU A 9 9.37 1.43 6.01
N LYS A 10 10.20 0.39 6.11
CA LYS A 10 11.52 0.36 5.49
C LYS A 10 11.42 0.56 3.97
N ILE A 11 10.51 -0.16 3.31
CA ILE A 11 10.30 -0.07 1.85
C ILE A 11 9.82 1.33 1.46
N GLU A 12 8.93 1.92 2.24
CA GLU A 12 8.44 3.29 2.03
C GLU A 12 9.59 4.31 2.06
N VAL A 13 10.45 4.26 3.09
CA VAL A 13 11.64 5.11 3.19
C VAL A 13 12.59 4.89 2.00
N MET A 14 12.79 3.64 1.58
CA MET A 14 13.61 3.34 0.40
C MET A 14 13.01 3.96 -0.88
N PHE A 15 11.68 3.96 -1.05
CA PHE A 15 11.05 4.65 -2.17
C PHE A 15 11.26 6.16 -2.11
N TYR A 16 11.18 6.80 -0.94
CA TYR A 16 11.47 8.24 -0.83
C TYR A 16 12.88 8.60 -1.28
N LEU A 17 13.86 7.72 -1.00
CA LEU A 17 15.24 7.91 -1.43
C LEU A 17 15.44 7.61 -2.93
N VAL A 18 14.80 6.55 -3.44
CA VAL A 18 14.98 6.09 -4.82
C VAL A 18 14.19 6.92 -5.83
N LEU A 19 13.02 7.44 -5.45
CA LEU A 19 12.12 8.19 -6.34
C LEU A 19 12.80 9.33 -7.11
N PRO A 20 13.59 10.26 -6.50
CA PRO A 20 14.23 11.32 -7.25
C PRO A 20 15.21 10.79 -8.31
N ILE A 21 15.96 9.74 -7.98
CA ILE A 21 16.91 9.09 -8.90
C ILE A 21 16.14 8.40 -10.03
N LEU A 22 15.08 7.67 -9.68
CA LEU A 22 14.22 6.99 -10.64
C LEU A 22 13.62 7.97 -11.65
N LEU A 23 13.03 9.08 -11.17
CA LEU A 23 12.45 10.09 -12.05
C LEU A 23 13.51 10.78 -12.92
N TRP A 24 14.69 11.04 -12.38
CA TRP A 24 15.80 11.58 -13.16
C TRP A 24 16.19 10.64 -14.30
N LEU A 25 16.39 9.34 -14.01
CA LEU A 25 16.71 8.33 -15.01
C LEU A 25 15.62 8.17 -16.09
N LEU A 26 14.35 8.13 -15.68
CA LEU A 26 13.24 8.01 -16.63
C LEU A 26 13.15 9.24 -17.55
N ARG A 27 13.43 10.44 -17.02
CA ARG A 27 13.45 11.68 -17.82
C ARG A 27 14.59 11.71 -18.85
N LEU A 28 15.71 11.04 -18.61
CA LEU A 28 16.78 10.89 -19.62
C LEU A 28 16.29 10.14 -20.88
N GLY A 29 15.31 9.24 -20.72
CA GLY A 29 14.67 8.53 -21.82
C GLY A 29 13.75 9.41 -22.68
N GLY A 30 13.39 10.60 -22.21
CA GLY A 30 12.48 11.52 -22.91
C GLY A 30 11.15 10.83 -23.26
N ARG A 31 10.83 10.74 -24.56
CA ARG A 31 9.62 10.08 -25.08
C ARG A 31 9.62 8.54 -24.96
N TYR A 32 10.74 7.95 -24.54
CA TYR A 32 10.91 6.51 -24.38
C TYR A 32 10.98 6.09 -22.90
N ASP A 33 10.56 6.97 -21.98
CA ASP A 33 10.43 6.69 -20.56
C ASP A 33 9.62 5.41 -20.25
N TRP A 34 8.58 5.13 -21.04
CA TRP A 34 7.78 3.91 -20.95
C TRP A 34 8.61 2.63 -21.13
N ILE A 35 9.69 2.66 -21.94
CA ILE A 35 10.61 1.53 -22.11
C ILE A 35 11.39 1.32 -20.80
N GLY A 36 11.84 2.42 -20.18
CA GLY A 36 12.48 2.38 -18.87
C GLY A 36 11.56 1.79 -17.79
N CYS A 37 10.30 2.23 -17.74
CA CYS A 37 9.29 1.66 -16.85
C CYS A 37 9.07 0.16 -17.09
N LEU A 38 8.99 -0.27 -18.36
CA LEU A 38 8.83 -1.69 -18.72
C LEU A 38 10.05 -2.52 -18.28
N LEU A 39 11.26 -2.05 -18.55
CA LEU A 39 12.49 -2.74 -18.15
C LEU A 39 12.61 -2.86 -16.63
N LEU A 40 12.30 -1.80 -15.90
CA LEU A 40 12.30 -1.81 -14.43
C LEU A 40 11.21 -2.72 -13.87
N TYR A 41 10.03 -2.72 -14.48
CA TYR A 41 8.95 -3.63 -14.12
C TYR A 41 9.40 -5.08 -14.29
N VAL A 42 9.89 -5.45 -15.47
CA VAL A 42 10.38 -6.81 -15.73
C VAL A 42 11.51 -7.18 -14.77
N GLY A 43 12.47 -6.27 -14.55
CA GLY A 43 13.56 -6.50 -13.59
C GLY A 43 13.08 -6.74 -12.16
N ALA A 44 12.09 -5.98 -11.70
CA ALA A 44 11.45 -6.16 -10.39
C ALA A 44 10.75 -7.53 -10.28
N GLU A 45 10.05 -7.94 -11.34
CA GLU A 45 9.37 -9.23 -11.41
C GLU A 45 10.34 -10.40 -11.45
N VAL A 46 11.42 -10.31 -12.24
CA VAL A 46 12.49 -11.32 -12.28
C VAL A 46 13.19 -11.43 -10.93
N TRP A 47 13.52 -10.31 -10.29
CA TRP A 47 14.10 -10.29 -8.94
C TRP A 47 13.20 -11.05 -7.96
N ARG A 48 11.91 -10.69 -7.92
CA ARG A 48 10.96 -11.31 -6.98
C ARG A 48 10.78 -12.80 -7.26
N ALA A 49 10.63 -13.20 -8.53
CA ALA A 49 10.50 -14.60 -8.93
C ALA A 49 11.73 -15.42 -8.53
N TRP A 50 12.94 -14.90 -8.78
CA TRP A 50 14.19 -15.57 -8.44
C TRP A 50 14.32 -15.79 -6.93
N PHE A 51 14.18 -14.74 -6.12
CA PHE A 51 14.34 -14.85 -4.67
C PHE A 51 13.24 -15.68 -4.01
N ASN A 52 12.01 -15.65 -4.55
CA ASN A 52 10.95 -16.57 -4.12
C ASN A 52 11.30 -18.03 -4.43
N HIS A 53 11.87 -18.31 -5.62
CA HIS A 53 12.23 -19.66 -6.03
C HIS A 53 13.29 -20.29 -5.11
N ILE A 54 14.28 -19.51 -4.66
CA ILE A 54 15.32 -19.97 -3.73
C ILE A 54 14.91 -19.87 -2.24
N GLY A 55 13.63 -19.59 -1.95
CA GLY A 55 13.09 -19.53 -0.58
C GLY A 55 13.49 -18.28 0.23
N GLN A 56 14.07 -17.27 -0.42
CA GLN A 56 14.53 -16.03 0.21
C GLN A 56 13.45 -14.93 0.13
N PHE A 57 12.31 -15.18 0.77
CA PHE A 57 11.12 -14.33 0.67
C PHE A 57 11.32 -12.90 1.20
N GLU A 58 12.16 -12.71 2.21
CA GLU A 58 12.46 -11.38 2.76
C GLU A 58 13.18 -10.49 1.74
N ILE A 59 14.13 -11.06 1.00
CA ILE A 59 14.89 -10.39 -0.06
C ILE A 59 14.00 -10.15 -1.29
N ALA A 60 13.13 -11.11 -1.63
CA ALA A 60 12.15 -10.95 -2.69
C ALA A 60 11.22 -9.74 -2.46
N ARG A 61 10.95 -9.41 -1.20
CA ARG A 61 10.13 -8.26 -0.78
C ARG A 61 10.91 -6.94 -0.69
N GLN A 62 12.24 -6.93 -0.76
CA GLN A 62 13.03 -5.69 -0.81
C GLN A 62 12.98 -5.05 -2.20
N LEU A 63 13.41 -3.79 -2.32
CA LEU A 63 13.67 -3.20 -3.65
C LEU A 63 14.78 -4.00 -4.36
N PRO A 64 14.64 -4.25 -5.68
CA PRO A 64 13.61 -3.73 -6.59
C PRO A 64 12.30 -4.53 -6.63
N GLY A 65 12.14 -5.64 -5.90
CA GLY A 65 11.00 -6.57 -6.00
C GLY A 65 9.59 -5.98 -5.78
N GLN A 66 9.49 -4.79 -5.15
CA GLN A 66 8.23 -4.05 -4.98
C GLN A 66 8.02 -2.91 -6.00
N MET A 67 9.01 -2.63 -6.87
CA MET A 67 8.94 -1.50 -7.81
C MET A 67 7.81 -1.64 -8.83
N SER A 68 7.42 -2.85 -9.21
CA SER A 68 6.35 -3.07 -10.19
C SER A 68 5.00 -2.49 -9.72
N PHE A 69 4.70 -2.55 -8.42
CA PHE A 69 3.49 -1.93 -7.85
C PHE A 69 3.56 -0.40 -7.94
N PHE A 70 4.71 0.18 -7.61
CA PHE A 70 4.92 1.63 -7.66
C PHE A 70 4.86 2.17 -9.11
N LEU A 71 5.56 1.49 -10.03
CA LEU A 71 5.57 1.83 -11.46
C LEU A 71 4.19 1.74 -12.09
N THR A 72 3.39 0.74 -11.69
CA THR A 72 1.99 0.63 -12.15
C THR A 72 1.21 1.90 -11.80
N GLY A 73 1.33 2.40 -10.57
CA GLY A 73 0.70 3.65 -10.16
C GLY A 73 1.16 4.86 -10.97
N MET A 74 2.48 4.98 -11.21
CA MET A 74 3.03 6.06 -12.05
C MET A 74 2.49 6.02 -13.48
N MET A 75 2.44 4.83 -14.09
CA MET A 75 1.94 4.66 -15.45
C MET A 75 0.43 4.95 -15.54
N LEU A 76 -0.35 4.55 -14.54
CA LEU A 76 -1.78 4.86 -14.50
C LEU A 76 -2.04 6.36 -14.34
N HIS A 77 -1.25 7.03 -13.51
CA HIS A 77 -1.30 8.48 -13.38
C HIS A 77 -0.98 9.17 -14.72
N ALA A 78 0.10 8.76 -15.39
CA ALA A 78 0.47 9.29 -16.71
C ALA A 78 -0.58 9.00 -17.79
N ALA A 79 -1.23 7.83 -17.74
CA ALA A 79 -2.30 7.45 -18.67
C ALA A 79 -3.59 8.26 -18.47
N ASN A 80 -3.78 8.86 -17.28
CA ASN A 80 -4.92 9.73 -16.93
C ASN A 80 -6.28 9.15 -17.38
N LEU A 81 -6.51 7.88 -17.07
CA LEU A 81 -7.70 7.15 -17.48
C LEU A 81 -8.96 7.70 -16.80
N SER A 82 -10.03 7.89 -17.56
CA SER A 82 -11.32 8.38 -17.03
C SER A 82 -12.52 7.76 -17.76
N GLY A 83 -13.70 7.86 -17.14
CA GLY A 83 -14.98 7.41 -17.71
C GLY A 83 -14.98 5.93 -18.09
N VAL A 84 -15.47 5.62 -19.30
CA VAL A 84 -15.58 4.24 -19.80
C VAL A 84 -14.21 3.54 -19.87
N ARG A 85 -13.14 4.26 -20.22
CA ARG A 85 -11.79 3.67 -20.29
C ARG A 85 -11.31 3.19 -18.93
N LEU A 86 -11.59 3.97 -17.88
CA LEU A 86 -11.29 3.58 -16.50
C LEU A 86 -12.09 2.34 -16.07
N ASN A 87 -13.37 2.25 -16.45
CA ASN A 87 -14.20 1.09 -16.11
C ASN A 87 -13.73 -0.19 -16.81
N ILE A 88 -13.38 -0.11 -18.11
CA ILE A 88 -12.83 -1.25 -18.86
C ILE A 88 -11.49 -1.67 -18.25
N ALA A 89 -10.60 -0.71 -17.99
CA ALA A 89 -9.33 -0.99 -17.33
C ALA A 89 -9.54 -1.62 -15.95
N GLY A 90 -10.46 -1.09 -15.16
CA GLY A 90 -10.84 -1.61 -13.84
C GLY A 90 -11.30 -3.07 -13.88
N ALA A 91 -12.22 -3.40 -14.79
CA ALA A 91 -12.68 -4.77 -14.99
C ALA A 91 -11.55 -5.71 -15.46
N ALA A 92 -10.71 -5.26 -16.39
CA ALA A 92 -9.52 -6.01 -16.81
C ALA A 92 -8.52 -6.19 -15.66
N GLY A 93 -8.31 -5.16 -14.84
CA GLY A 93 -7.46 -5.18 -13.65
C GLY A 93 -7.97 -6.17 -12.60
N ALA A 94 -9.28 -6.21 -12.36
CA ALA A 94 -9.92 -7.20 -11.49
C ALA A 94 -9.69 -8.63 -11.99
N ALA A 95 -9.87 -8.86 -13.30
CA ALA A 95 -9.62 -10.16 -13.92
C ALA A 95 -8.14 -10.58 -13.82
N LEU A 96 -7.21 -9.66 -14.09
CA LEU A 96 -5.77 -9.90 -13.95
C LEU A 96 -5.38 -10.19 -12.50
N PHE A 97 -5.94 -9.44 -11.54
CA PHE A 97 -5.71 -9.67 -10.13
C PHE A 97 -6.21 -11.05 -9.71
N ALA A 98 -7.45 -11.40 -10.06
CA ALA A 98 -8.02 -12.73 -9.79
C ALA A 98 -7.19 -13.85 -10.42
N ALA A 99 -6.78 -13.70 -11.68
CA ALA A 99 -5.91 -14.65 -12.37
C ALA A 99 -4.56 -14.81 -11.64
N SER A 100 -3.97 -13.71 -11.15
CA SER A 100 -2.71 -13.73 -10.39
C SER A 100 -2.81 -14.40 -9.01
N LEU A 101 -4.02 -14.58 -8.48
CA LEU A 101 -4.28 -15.34 -7.26
C LEU A 101 -4.51 -16.83 -7.57
N ALA A 102 -5.14 -17.13 -8.71
CA ALA A 102 -5.47 -18.49 -9.12
C ALA A 102 -4.27 -19.24 -9.71
N TRP A 103 -3.41 -18.56 -10.46
CA TRP A 103 -2.30 -19.18 -11.19
C TRP A 103 -0.94 -18.52 -10.85
N PRO A 104 0.00 -19.26 -10.24
CA PRO A 104 1.32 -18.74 -9.92
C PRO A 104 2.10 -18.24 -11.15
N GLN A 105 1.86 -18.81 -12.33
CA GLN A 105 2.54 -18.45 -13.57
C GLN A 105 2.25 -17.01 -14.03
N VAL A 106 1.12 -16.44 -13.59
CA VAL A 106 0.72 -15.05 -13.92
C VAL A 106 0.85 -14.12 -12.72
N GLU A 107 1.59 -14.52 -11.67
CA GLU A 107 1.88 -13.66 -10.52
C GLU A 107 2.51 -12.33 -10.93
N PHE A 108 3.27 -12.29 -12.03
CA PHE A 108 3.86 -11.06 -12.52
C PHE A 108 2.82 -9.99 -12.84
N ALA A 109 1.62 -10.38 -13.29
CA ALA A 109 0.55 -9.45 -13.61
C ALA A 109 -0.13 -8.86 -12.35
N ARG A 110 0.19 -9.35 -11.15
CA ARG A 110 -0.46 -8.93 -9.90
C ARG A 110 -0.32 -7.43 -9.64
N ALA A 111 0.86 -6.87 -9.91
CA ALA A 111 1.09 -5.44 -9.72
C ALA A 111 0.17 -4.59 -10.60
N ILE A 112 0.00 -4.97 -11.87
CA ILE A 112 -0.90 -4.29 -12.80
C ILE A 112 -2.36 -4.47 -12.35
N GLY A 113 -2.77 -5.72 -12.11
CA GLY A 113 -4.14 -6.04 -11.71
C GLY A 113 -4.56 -5.30 -10.45
N LEU A 114 -3.74 -5.37 -9.40
CA LEU A 114 -4.02 -4.71 -8.12
C LEU A 114 -3.96 -3.18 -8.25
N GLY A 115 -2.99 -2.62 -8.97
CA GLY A 115 -2.86 -1.18 -9.14
C GLY A 115 -4.06 -0.57 -9.88
N VAL A 116 -4.47 -1.19 -10.99
CA VAL A 116 -5.63 -0.75 -11.78
C VAL A 116 -6.92 -0.90 -10.98
N LEU A 117 -7.11 -2.03 -10.30
CA LEU A 117 -8.26 -2.26 -9.43
C LEU A 117 -8.34 -1.22 -8.32
N SER A 118 -7.21 -0.89 -7.69
CA SER A 118 -7.14 0.10 -6.61
C SER A 118 -7.56 1.49 -7.09
N VAL A 119 -7.02 1.95 -8.24
CA VAL A 119 -7.39 3.25 -8.84
C VAL A 119 -8.88 3.27 -9.22
N TRP A 120 -9.37 2.18 -9.81
CA TRP A 120 -10.78 2.09 -10.21
C TRP A 120 -11.73 2.14 -9.02
N LEU A 121 -11.44 1.41 -7.94
CA LEU A 121 -12.25 1.45 -6.72
C LEU A 121 -12.23 2.85 -6.08
N ALA A 122 -11.05 3.46 -6.00
CA ALA A 122 -10.84 4.76 -5.36
C ALA A 122 -11.50 5.93 -6.12
N THR A 123 -11.55 5.88 -7.45
CA THR A 123 -11.99 7.02 -8.28
C THR A 123 -13.31 6.76 -9.03
N GLY A 124 -13.62 5.51 -9.32
CA GLY A 124 -14.74 5.13 -10.18
C GLY A 124 -15.97 4.60 -9.46
N ILE A 125 -15.82 3.96 -8.29
CA ILE A 125 -16.92 3.20 -7.65
C ILE A 125 -17.29 3.74 -6.27
N VAL A 126 -16.31 3.89 -5.37
CA VAL A 126 -16.61 4.03 -3.95
C VAL A 126 -16.54 5.50 -3.52
N ARG A 127 -17.69 6.05 -3.08
CA ARG A 127 -17.73 7.29 -2.29
C ARG A 127 -17.86 6.93 -0.83
N LEU A 128 -16.74 6.86 -0.12
CA LEU A 128 -16.74 6.67 1.33
C LEU A 128 -17.08 7.97 2.05
N PRO A 129 -17.71 7.90 3.24
CA PRO A 129 -17.76 9.03 4.15
C PRO A 129 -16.35 9.54 4.44
N ASP A 130 -16.21 10.84 4.66
CA ASP A 130 -14.91 11.44 4.98
C ASP A 130 -14.44 11.02 6.38
N ALA A 131 -13.79 9.87 6.47
CA ALA A 131 -13.19 9.37 7.71
C ALA A 131 -12.05 10.29 8.18
N ALA A 132 -11.43 11.03 7.26
CA ALA A 132 -10.36 11.96 7.61
C ALA A 132 -10.87 13.09 8.51
N ARG A 133 -12.19 13.36 8.59
CA ARG A 133 -12.78 14.33 9.54
C ARG A 133 -12.41 14.09 11.01
N PHE A 134 -12.00 12.87 11.37
CA PHE A 134 -11.58 12.51 12.72
C PHE A 134 -10.05 12.56 12.92
N GLY A 135 -9.30 12.96 11.90
CA GLY A 135 -7.84 12.92 11.86
C GLY A 135 -7.29 11.89 10.89
N ASP A 136 -5.96 11.89 10.69
CA ASP A 136 -5.27 10.86 9.91
C ASP A 136 -4.97 9.64 10.80
N LEU A 137 -5.97 8.77 10.96
CA LEU A 137 -5.86 7.61 11.84
C LEU A 137 -5.07 6.46 11.20
N SER A 138 -4.84 6.49 9.90
CA SER A 138 -4.26 5.37 9.14
C SER A 138 -2.87 5.02 9.67
N TYR A 139 -2.04 6.04 9.90
CA TYR A 139 -0.70 5.88 10.42
C TYR A 139 -0.68 5.41 11.88
N GLY A 140 -1.51 6.03 12.73
CA GLY A 140 -1.65 5.61 14.12
C GLY A 140 -2.05 4.13 14.25
N ILE A 141 -3.06 3.68 13.48
CA ILE A 141 -3.48 2.27 13.42
C ILE A 141 -2.32 1.39 12.96
N TYR A 142 -1.61 1.78 11.91
CA TYR A 142 -0.46 1.05 11.39
C TYR A 142 0.62 0.82 12.47
N ILE A 143 0.88 1.79 13.35
CA ILE A 143 1.85 1.62 14.44
C ILE A 143 1.33 0.63 15.51
N VAL A 144 0.09 0.82 15.98
CA VAL A 144 -0.37 0.18 17.22
C VAL A 144 -1.07 -1.17 17.02
N HIS A 145 -1.57 -1.47 15.82
CA HIS A 145 -2.42 -2.67 15.62
C HIS A 145 -1.69 -3.97 15.96
N ALA A 146 -0.43 -4.14 15.54
CA ALA A 146 0.32 -5.38 15.75
C ALA A 146 0.53 -5.69 17.25
N PRO A 147 1.10 -4.80 18.09
CA PRO A 147 1.25 -5.08 19.51
C PRO A 147 -0.10 -5.26 20.23
N ILE A 148 -1.16 -4.56 19.79
CA ILE A 148 -2.51 -4.75 20.34
C ILE A 148 -3.05 -6.16 20.03
N ILE A 149 -2.92 -6.61 18.78
CA ILE A 149 -3.33 -7.96 18.37
C ILE A 149 -2.55 -9.02 19.16
N GLN A 150 -1.24 -8.85 19.29
CA GLN A 150 -0.39 -9.77 20.07
C GLN A 150 -0.79 -9.81 21.54
N THR A 151 -1.17 -8.67 22.12
CA THR A 151 -1.69 -8.59 23.49
C THR A 151 -3.03 -9.32 23.60
N CYS A 152 -3.94 -9.15 22.63
CA CYS A 152 -5.22 -9.87 22.60
C CYS A 152 -5.02 -11.39 22.50
N ILE A 153 -4.02 -11.85 21.73
CA ILE A 153 -3.64 -13.26 21.63
C ILE A 153 -3.09 -13.76 22.97
N ALA A 154 -2.16 -13.01 23.58
CA ALA A 154 -1.55 -13.37 24.87
C ALA A 154 -2.57 -13.45 26.01
N LEU A 155 -3.61 -12.61 25.99
CA LEU A 155 -4.73 -12.63 26.92
C LEU A 155 -5.77 -13.72 26.61
N GLY A 156 -5.58 -14.51 25.54
CA GLY A 156 -6.48 -15.58 25.16
C GLY A 156 -7.82 -15.13 24.57
N LEU A 157 -7.97 -13.86 24.17
CA LEU A 157 -9.25 -13.32 23.69
C LEU A 157 -9.72 -14.00 22.41
N PHE A 158 -8.79 -14.27 21.48
CA PHE A 158 -9.09 -15.02 20.25
C PHE A 158 -9.42 -16.49 20.51
N ALA A 159 -8.83 -17.09 21.56
CA ALA A 159 -9.11 -18.46 21.96
C ALA A 159 -10.49 -18.58 22.62
N ALA A 160 -10.90 -17.57 23.40
CA ALA A 160 -12.23 -17.50 24.01
C ALA A 160 -13.32 -17.26 22.96
N SER A 161 -13.10 -16.33 22.03
CA SER A 161 -13.97 -16.11 20.87
C SER A 161 -13.26 -15.29 19.80
N ALA A 162 -13.24 -15.78 18.57
CA ALA A 162 -12.62 -15.07 17.45
C ALA A 162 -13.23 -13.67 17.27
N TRP A 163 -14.55 -13.53 17.41
CA TRP A 163 -15.24 -12.24 17.28
C TRP A 163 -14.90 -11.28 18.42
N MET A 164 -14.72 -11.80 19.64
CA MET A 164 -14.26 -10.99 20.77
C MET A 164 -12.86 -10.45 20.52
N GLY A 165 -11.92 -11.32 20.10
CA GLY A 165 -10.56 -10.90 19.75
C GLY A 165 -10.53 -9.85 18.65
N ILE A 166 -11.31 -10.05 17.56
CA ILE A 166 -11.43 -9.07 16.47
C ILE A 166 -12.00 -7.74 16.97
N GLY A 167 -13.11 -7.78 17.70
CA GLY A 167 -13.77 -6.57 18.20
C GLY A 167 -12.86 -5.75 19.10
N VAL A 168 -12.23 -6.40 20.08
CA VAL A 168 -11.31 -5.73 21.01
C VAL A 168 -10.09 -5.18 20.27
N ALA A 169 -9.49 -5.94 19.36
CA ALA A 169 -8.31 -5.49 18.62
C ALA A 169 -8.60 -4.27 17.74
N ILE A 170 -9.74 -4.26 17.03
CA ILE A 170 -10.15 -3.11 16.20
C ILE A 170 -10.42 -1.89 17.09
N THR A 171 -11.24 -2.03 18.13
CA THR A 171 -11.60 -0.92 19.00
C THR A 171 -10.36 -0.34 19.68
N ALA A 172 -9.50 -1.17 20.25
CA ALA A 172 -8.27 -0.71 20.88
C ALA A 172 -7.31 -0.03 19.89
N SER A 173 -7.20 -0.54 18.66
CA SER A 173 -6.35 0.07 17.62
C SER A 173 -6.86 1.45 17.20
N VAL A 174 -8.18 1.61 17.02
CA VAL A 174 -8.79 2.90 16.69
C VAL A 174 -8.64 3.90 17.83
N LEU A 175 -8.88 3.48 19.08
CA LEU A 175 -8.68 4.33 20.25
C LEU A 175 -7.21 4.75 20.42
N GLY A 176 -6.28 3.82 20.22
CA GLY A 176 -4.85 4.09 20.24
C GLY A 176 -4.45 5.09 19.15
N ALA A 177 -4.96 4.93 17.93
CA ALA A 177 -4.71 5.86 16.84
C ALA A 177 -5.30 7.26 17.12
N LEU A 178 -6.50 7.35 17.70
CA LEU A 178 -7.09 8.63 18.12
C LEU A 178 -6.25 9.32 19.20
N PHE A 179 -5.70 8.55 20.14
CA PHE A 179 -4.82 9.09 21.18
C PHE A 179 -3.51 9.62 20.58
N LEU A 180 -2.87 8.84 19.71
CA LEU A 180 -1.67 9.27 18.99
C LEU A 180 -1.93 10.52 18.15
N TRP A 181 -3.05 10.54 17.41
CA TRP A 181 -3.42 11.68 16.60
C TRP A 181 -3.58 12.96 17.43
N ASN A 182 -4.37 12.92 18.49
CA ASN A 182 -4.71 14.13 19.24
C ASN A 182 -3.58 14.63 20.15
N LEU A 183 -2.74 13.73 20.67
CA LEU A 183 -1.70 14.09 21.64
C LEU A 183 -0.29 14.20 21.05
N ILE A 184 -0.04 13.55 19.92
CA ILE A 184 1.30 13.50 19.32
C ILE A 184 1.29 14.08 17.91
N GLU A 185 0.45 13.59 16.99
CA GLU A 185 0.56 14.01 15.60
C GLU A 185 0.06 15.44 15.40
N LYS A 186 -1.21 15.72 15.77
CA LYS A 186 -1.86 17.02 15.59
C LYS A 186 -1.10 18.19 16.24
N PRO A 187 -0.53 18.09 17.45
CA PRO A 187 0.22 19.19 18.06
C PRO A 187 1.52 19.54 17.33
N PHE A 188 2.19 18.54 16.75
CA PHE A 188 3.47 18.71 16.05
C PHE A 188 3.31 19.10 14.57
N LEU A 189 2.10 18.98 14.01
CA LEU A 189 1.80 19.49 12.68
C LEU A 189 1.85 21.03 12.63
N ARG A 190 2.43 21.54 11.53
CA ARG A 190 2.42 22.98 11.22
C ARG A 190 0.99 23.52 11.22
N ARG A 191 0.85 24.80 11.60
CA ARG A 191 -0.47 25.45 11.70
C ARG A 191 -1.21 25.54 10.37
N ASP A 192 -0.48 25.64 9.26
CA ASP A 192 -0.96 25.69 7.89
C ASP A 192 -1.12 24.31 7.23
N SER A 193 -0.90 23.23 7.97
CA SER A 193 -1.11 21.88 7.44
C SER A 193 -2.59 21.68 7.06
N ALA A 194 -2.84 21.15 5.86
CA ALA A 194 -4.19 20.80 5.40
C ALA A 194 -4.93 19.88 6.38
N TYR A 195 -4.19 19.02 7.07
CA TYR A 195 -4.69 18.13 8.11
C TYR A 195 -5.14 18.85 9.37
N ARG A 196 -4.65 20.07 9.64
CA ARG A 196 -5.08 20.88 10.79
C ARG A 196 -6.26 21.78 10.44
N LEU A 197 -6.23 22.35 9.22
CA LEU A 197 -7.24 23.30 8.74
C LEU A 197 -8.61 22.66 8.49
N LYS A 198 -8.65 21.36 8.13
CA LYS A 198 -9.91 20.61 7.99
C LYS A 198 -10.60 20.26 9.32
N HIS A 199 -9.95 20.50 10.46
CA HIS A 199 -10.43 20.12 11.80
C HIS A 199 -10.44 21.29 12.80
N ALA A 200 -10.37 22.53 12.30
CA ALA A 200 -10.58 23.76 13.06
C ALA A 200 -12.00 24.27 12.79
#